data_AF-A0AAX2IXQ0-F1
#
_entry.id   AF-A0AAX2IXQ0-F1
#
_cell.length_a   1.000
_cell.length_b   1.000
_cell.length_c   1.000
_cell.angle_alpha   90.00
_cell.angle_beta   90.00
_cell.angle_gamma   90.00
#
_symmetry.space_group_name_H-M   'P 1'
#
loop_
_entity.id
_entity.type
_entity.pdbx_description
1 polymer ?
#
loop_
_entity_poly.entity_id
_entity_poly.type
_entity_poly.pdbx_seq_one_letter_code
_entity_poly.pdbx_strand_id
1 'polypeptide(L)'
;MKQGGSYANSSGGVLEGLVEFALTKKGFTVVRYKDWKLNPSSYGDELLLKNVPYEGLYKHASATEFVLMSKAYNLNTRIECKWQQVSGSVDEKLPYLFLNCSEKMIEPHIIILLDGGGAKPGAIEWLRESCEKFNLRELDVSKRRIDLMNMTEFVQWVNSVFK
;
A
#
# COMPACT_ATOMS: atom_id res chain seq x y z
N MET A 1 3.94 30.69 7.20
CA MET A 1 4.17 29.64 6.19
C MET A 1 4.40 28.32 6.91
N LYS A 2 3.52 27.33 6.75
CA LYS A 2 3.74 25.98 7.34
C LYS A 2 4.76 25.23 6.48
N GLN A 3 5.83 24.74 7.08
CA GLN A 3 6.90 23.99 6.41
C GLN A 3 6.33 22.73 5.73
N GLY A 4 6.80 22.44 4.51
CA GLY A 4 6.27 21.38 3.64
C GLY A 4 6.16 19.98 4.26
N GLY A 5 6.95 19.67 5.29
CA GLY A 5 6.86 18.40 6.01
C GLY A 5 5.58 18.21 6.84
N SER A 6 5.04 19.26 7.45
CA SER A 6 3.78 19.17 8.22
C SER A 6 2.57 19.02 7.29
N TYR A 7 2.61 19.64 6.11
CA TYR A 7 1.55 19.52 5.11
C TYR A 7 1.55 18.13 4.47
N ALA A 8 2.73 17.60 4.10
CA ALA A 8 2.89 16.25 3.58
C ALA A 8 2.36 15.17 4.54
N ASN A 9 2.62 15.30 5.85
CA ASN A 9 2.07 14.39 6.87
C ASN A 9 0.55 14.49 6.98
N SER A 10 -0.03 15.70 6.91
CA SER A 10 -1.49 15.85 6.95
C SER A 10 -2.18 15.30 5.70
N SER A 11 -1.57 15.43 4.52
CA SER A 11 -2.12 14.92 3.25
C SER A 11 -1.94 13.42 3.09
N GLY A 12 -0.84 12.84 3.59
CA GLY A 12 -0.67 11.39 3.66
C GLY A 12 -1.77 10.72 4.49
N GLY A 13 -2.10 11.33 5.64
CA GLY A 13 -3.23 10.89 6.46
C GLY A 13 -4.59 10.97 5.78
N VAL A 14 -4.77 11.85 4.78
CA VAL A 14 -6.01 11.89 3.98
C VAL A 14 -6.11 10.67 3.08
N LEU A 15 -5.04 10.31 2.36
CA LEU A 15 -5.04 9.13 1.49
C LEU A 15 -5.27 7.85 2.30
N GLU A 16 -4.56 7.70 3.43
CA GLU A 16 -4.77 6.59 4.36
C GLU A 16 -6.21 6.52 4.87
N GLY A 17 -6.80 7.66 5.25
CA GLY A 17 -8.18 7.73 5.71
C GLY A 17 -9.21 7.34 4.63
N LEU A 18 -8.93 7.64 3.36
CA LEU A 18 -9.76 7.21 2.23
C LEU A 18 -9.70 5.69 2.02
N VAL A 19 -8.51 5.09 2.17
CA VAL A 19 -8.34 3.62 2.14
C VAL A 19 -9.12 2.95 3.27
N GLU A 20 -8.97 3.44 4.49
CA GLU A 20 -9.72 2.96 5.65
C GLU A 20 -11.23 3.06 5.41
N PHE A 21 -11.71 4.21 4.95
CA PHE A 21 -13.13 4.41 4.66
C PHE A 21 -13.65 3.42 3.62
N ALA A 22 -12.95 3.27 2.48
CA ALA A 22 -13.36 2.38 1.40
C ALA A 22 -13.49 0.92 1.89
N LEU A 23 -12.53 0.44 2.69
CA LEU A 23 -12.51 -0.93 3.17
C LEU A 23 -13.47 -1.16 4.36
N THR A 24 -13.63 -0.20 5.27
CA THR A 24 -14.64 -0.32 6.34
C THR A 24 -16.06 -0.35 5.77
N LYS A 25 -16.33 0.33 4.65
CA LYS A 25 -17.61 0.20 3.93
C LYS A 25 -17.84 -1.20 3.33
N LYS A 26 -16.79 -2.01 3.21
CA LYS A 26 -16.84 -3.43 2.83
C LYS A 26 -16.80 -4.40 4.01
N GLY A 27 -16.91 -3.89 5.24
CA GLY A 27 -16.97 -4.71 6.46
C GLY A 27 -15.62 -5.03 7.10
N PHE A 28 -14.52 -4.47 6.59
CA PHE A 28 -13.20 -4.67 7.18
C PHE A 28 -13.03 -3.87 8.47
N THR A 29 -12.48 -4.52 9.49
CA THR A 29 -12.15 -3.87 10.76
C THR A 29 -10.72 -3.33 10.73
N VAL A 30 -10.55 -2.03 10.99
CA VAL A 30 -9.24 -1.39 11.05
C VAL A 30 -8.61 -1.62 12.43
N VAL A 31 -7.42 -2.22 12.48
CA VAL A 31 -6.75 -2.58 13.75
C VAL A 31 -5.26 -2.28 13.63
N ARG A 32 -4.59 -1.79 14.68
CA ARG A 32 -3.12 -1.70 14.65
C ARG A 32 -2.52 -3.09 14.81
N TYR A 33 -1.50 -3.42 14.00
CA TYR A 33 -0.82 -4.71 14.06
C TYR A 33 -0.41 -5.12 15.48
N LYS A 34 0.12 -4.18 16.27
CA LYS A 34 0.52 -4.44 17.66
C LYS A 34 -0.63 -4.89 18.55
N ASP A 35 -1.83 -4.34 18.35
CA ASP A 35 -3.01 -4.64 19.16
C ASP A 35 -3.62 -5.98 18.74
N TRP A 36 -3.64 -6.25 17.42
CA TRP A 36 -4.00 -7.55 16.87
C TRP A 36 -3.06 -8.66 17.36
N LYS A 37 -1.75 -8.44 17.30
CA LYS A 37 -0.71 -9.42 17.68
C LYS A 37 -0.82 -9.87 19.14
N LEU A 38 -1.27 -8.99 20.05
CA LEU A 38 -1.43 -9.31 21.46
C LEU A 38 -2.60 -10.27 21.71
N ASN A 39 -3.64 -10.21 20.90
CA ASN A 39 -4.83 -11.02 21.09
C ASN A 39 -5.58 -11.30 19.77
N PRO A 40 -5.00 -12.11 18.85
CA PRO A 40 -5.56 -12.30 17.51
C PRO A 40 -6.97 -12.89 17.50
N SER A 41 -7.28 -13.77 18.47
CA SER A 41 -8.59 -14.44 18.58
C SER A 41 -9.73 -13.51 18.97
N SER A 42 -9.44 -12.27 19.40
CA SER A 42 -10.47 -11.27 19.71
C SER A 42 -10.92 -10.47 18.48
N TYR A 43 -10.35 -10.74 17.31
CA TYR A 43 -10.68 -10.10 16.05
C TYR A 43 -11.24 -11.11 15.06
N GLY A 44 -12.06 -10.63 14.12
CA GLY A 44 -12.52 -11.43 12.99
C GLY A 44 -11.41 -11.65 11.95
N ASP A 45 -11.76 -12.34 10.87
CA ASP A 45 -10.82 -12.68 9.79
C ASP A 45 -10.72 -11.59 8.70
N GLU A 46 -11.55 -10.54 8.76
CA GLU A 46 -11.66 -9.46 7.78
C GLU A 46 -11.07 -8.17 8.34
N LEU A 47 -9.76 -8.00 8.16
CA LEU A 47 -8.96 -6.98 8.85
C LEU A 47 -8.21 -6.07 7.90
N LEU A 48 -8.12 -4.80 8.29
CA LEU A 48 -7.16 -3.85 7.75
C LEU A 48 -6.15 -3.52 8.85
N LEU A 49 -5.01 -4.21 8.83
CA LEU A 49 -3.96 -4.05 9.82
C LEU A 49 -3.08 -2.84 9.52
N LYS A 50 -2.95 -1.92 10.47
CA LYS A 50 -2.06 -0.74 10.37
C LYS A 50 -0.67 -1.02 10.92
N ASN A 51 0.36 -0.38 10.36
CA ASN A 51 1.73 -0.40 10.88
C ASN A 51 2.31 -1.82 10.99
N VAL A 52 2.10 -2.67 9.98
CA VAL A 52 2.68 -4.03 9.97
C VAL A 52 4.19 -3.94 9.72
N PRO A 53 5.02 -4.47 10.62
CA PRO A 53 6.46 -4.32 10.52
C PRO A 53 7.03 -5.15 9.36
N TYR A 54 8.12 -4.65 8.77
CA TYR A 54 8.98 -5.39 7.85
C TYR A 54 10.42 -4.88 7.96
N GLU A 55 11.39 -5.66 7.49
CA GLU A 55 12.78 -5.21 7.37
C GLU A 55 12.99 -4.54 6.02
N GLY A 56 13.39 -3.27 6.01
CA GLY A 56 13.61 -2.51 4.78
C GLY A 56 14.87 -2.95 4.00
N LEU A 57 15.02 -2.44 2.78
CA LEU A 57 16.14 -2.75 1.88
C LEU A 57 17.51 -2.55 2.56
N TYR A 58 17.63 -1.50 3.39
CA TYR A 58 18.84 -1.18 4.14
C TYR A 58 18.86 -1.75 5.57
N LYS A 59 18.13 -2.85 5.83
CA LYS A 59 18.13 -3.59 7.10
C LYS A 59 17.66 -2.77 8.32
N HIS A 60 16.87 -1.73 8.11
CA HIS A 60 16.22 -1.00 9.20
C HIS A 60 14.80 -1.50 9.40
N ALA A 61 14.34 -1.42 10.66
CA ALA A 61 12.95 -1.66 11.00
C ALA A 61 12.07 -0.63 10.28
N SER A 62 11.10 -1.12 9.52
CA SER A 62 10.10 -0.32 8.80
C SER A 62 8.71 -0.82 9.14
N ALA A 63 7.70 -0.01 8.82
CA ALA A 63 6.30 -0.40 8.92
C ALA A 63 5.56 0.08 7.67
N THR A 64 4.64 -0.74 7.17
CA THR A 64 3.73 -0.35 6.10
C THR A 64 2.55 0.43 6.66
N GLU A 65 1.89 1.20 5.79
CA GLU A 65 0.62 1.81 6.15
C GLU A 65 -0.44 0.74 6.44
N PHE A 66 -0.63 -0.26 5.54
CA PHE A 66 -1.64 -1.29 5.73
C PHE A 66 -1.28 -2.71 5.22
N VAL A 67 -1.86 -3.72 5.88
CA VAL A 67 -2.07 -5.07 5.31
C VAL A 67 -3.55 -5.42 5.43
N LEU A 68 -4.19 -5.65 4.29
CA LEU A 68 -5.56 -6.11 4.15
C LEU A 68 -5.58 -7.65 4.16
N MET A 69 -6.27 -8.22 5.13
CA MET A 69 -6.45 -9.65 5.29
C MET A 69 -7.92 -10.01 5.18
N SER A 70 -8.19 -11.05 4.39
CA SER A 70 -9.52 -11.62 4.27
C SER A 70 -9.42 -13.13 4.14
N LYS A 71 -10.19 -13.84 4.97
CA LYS A 71 -10.37 -15.28 4.80
C LYS A 71 -11.47 -15.57 3.78
N ALA A 72 -12.55 -14.79 3.79
CA ALA A 72 -13.65 -14.98 2.84
C ALA A 72 -13.21 -14.86 1.38
N TYR A 73 -12.27 -13.95 1.10
CA TYR A 73 -11.73 -13.69 -0.23
C TYR A 73 -10.35 -14.34 -0.46
N ASN A 74 -9.85 -15.13 0.49
CA ASN A 74 -8.51 -15.74 0.47
C ASN A 74 -7.40 -14.75 0.05
N LEU A 75 -7.38 -13.60 0.72
CA LEU A 75 -6.60 -12.43 0.31
C LEU A 75 -5.69 -11.96 1.44
N ASN A 76 -4.44 -11.68 1.08
CA ASN A 76 -3.47 -11.00 1.92
C ASN A 76 -2.74 -9.98 1.06
N THR A 77 -3.08 -8.71 1.22
CA THR A 77 -2.62 -7.61 0.36
C THR A 77 -1.98 -6.52 1.19
N ARG A 78 -0.70 -6.22 0.94
CA ARG A 78 -0.07 -5.01 1.50
C ARG A 78 -0.44 -3.78 0.69
N ILE A 79 -0.66 -2.64 1.34
CA ILE A 79 -0.99 -1.39 0.66
C ILE A 79 -0.03 -0.30 1.13
N GLU A 80 0.77 0.21 0.20
CA GLU A 80 1.71 1.30 0.42
C GLU A 80 1.12 2.60 -0.12
N CYS A 81 0.80 3.55 0.77
CA CYS A 81 0.17 4.81 0.40
C CYS A 81 1.21 5.91 0.19
N LYS A 82 1.16 6.60 -0.94
CA LYS A 82 2.05 7.72 -1.25
C LYS A 82 1.24 8.85 -1.89
N TRP A 83 1.16 9.98 -1.19
CA TRP A 83 0.49 11.19 -1.68
C TRP A 83 1.51 12.24 -2.10
N GLN A 84 1.34 12.80 -3.29
CA GLN A 84 2.16 13.89 -3.79
C GLN A 84 1.33 14.88 -4.61
N GLN A 85 1.09 16.08 -4.07
CA GLN A 85 0.31 17.13 -4.74
C GLN A 85 1.16 18.07 -5.60
N VAL A 86 2.45 18.21 -5.30
CA VAL A 86 3.37 19.11 -6.00
C VAL A 86 4.58 18.33 -6.48
N SER A 87 5.14 18.74 -7.63
CA SER A 87 6.38 18.15 -8.13
C SER A 87 7.53 18.42 -7.18
N GLY A 88 8.35 17.40 -6.92
CA GLY A 88 9.45 17.46 -5.97
C GLY A 88 10.26 16.17 -5.99
N SER A 89 11.19 16.05 -5.04
CA SER A 89 12.08 14.88 -4.93
C SER A 89 11.41 13.62 -4.38
N VAL A 90 10.09 13.64 -4.15
CA VAL A 90 9.35 12.45 -3.71
C VAL A 90 9.40 11.36 -4.80
N ASP A 91 9.40 11.75 -6.08
CA ASP A 91 9.55 10.85 -7.23
C ASP A 91 10.86 10.04 -7.16
N GLU A 92 11.93 10.61 -6.62
CA GLU A 92 13.24 9.95 -6.49
C GLU A 92 13.22 8.79 -5.48
N LYS A 93 12.17 8.71 -4.65
CA LYS A 93 11.98 7.64 -3.67
C LYS A 93 11.16 6.47 -4.20
N LEU A 94 10.52 6.61 -5.36
CA LEU A 94 9.72 5.53 -5.96
C LEU A 94 10.54 4.27 -6.27
N PRO A 95 11.81 4.35 -6.74
CA PRO A 95 12.64 3.15 -6.89
C PRO A 95 12.90 2.44 -5.57
N TYR A 96 13.17 3.18 -4.51
CA TYR A 96 13.36 2.62 -3.17
C TYR A 96 12.08 1.91 -2.67
N LEU A 97 10.91 2.52 -2.88
CA LEU A 97 9.63 1.89 -2.55
C LEU A 97 9.43 0.58 -3.32
N PHE A 98 9.63 0.61 -4.64
CA PHE A 98 9.48 -0.57 -5.50
C PHE A 98 10.40 -1.72 -5.09
N LEU A 99 11.67 -1.43 -4.76
CA LEU A 99 12.62 -2.45 -4.31
C LEU A 99 12.20 -3.06 -2.96
N ASN A 100 11.67 -2.27 -2.02
CA ASN A 100 11.12 -2.84 -0.79
C ASN A 100 9.92 -3.77 -1.07
N CYS A 101 9.01 -3.35 -1.96
CA CYS A 101 7.85 -4.17 -2.34
C CYS A 101 8.28 -5.50 -2.98
N SER A 102 9.20 -5.44 -3.93
CA SER A 102 9.63 -6.62 -4.69
C SER A 102 10.52 -7.56 -3.87
N GLU A 103 11.44 -7.03 -3.05
CA GLU A 103 12.48 -7.84 -2.40
C GLU A 103 12.25 -8.12 -0.91
N LYS A 104 11.51 -7.26 -0.20
CA LYS A 104 11.44 -7.31 1.28
C LYS A 104 10.06 -7.64 1.83
N MET A 105 9.01 -7.25 1.15
CA MET A 105 7.63 -7.53 1.54
C MET A 105 7.23 -8.92 1.04
N ILE A 106 6.56 -9.70 1.87
CA ILE A 106 6.29 -11.13 1.61
C ILE A 106 4.87 -11.41 1.12
N GLU A 107 3.99 -10.42 1.18
CA GLU A 107 2.59 -10.58 0.81
C GLU A 107 2.47 -10.97 -0.67
N PRO A 108 1.52 -11.88 -1.00
CA PRO A 108 1.32 -12.35 -2.36
C PRO A 108 0.83 -11.23 -3.30
N HIS A 109 0.18 -10.22 -2.73
CA HIS A 109 -0.28 -9.06 -3.48
C HIS A 109 0.16 -7.80 -2.73
N ILE A 110 0.68 -6.85 -3.48
CA ILE A 110 1.04 -5.52 -2.97
C ILE A 110 0.38 -4.49 -3.88
N ILE A 111 -0.25 -3.49 -3.29
CA ILE A 111 -0.74 -2.30 -4.00
C ILE A 111 0.15 -1.13 -3.60
N ILE A 112 0.77 -0.49 -4.58
CA ILE A 112 1.34 0.85 -4.42
C ILE A 112 0.25 1.84 -4.80
N LEU A 113 -0.28 2.56 -3.82
CA LEU A 113 -1.31 3.57 -4.00
C LEU A 113 -0.67 4.95 -4.12
N LEU A 114 -0.58 5.48 -5.34
CA LEU A 114 0.02 6.77 -5.66
C LEU A 114 -1.05 7.75 -6.14
N ASP A 115 -1.21 8.87 -5.42
CA ASP A 115 -2.19 9.90 -5.78
C ASP A 115 -1.69 11.33 -5.47
N GLY A 116 -2.48 12.34 -5.84
CA GLY A 116 -2.22 13.77 -5.66
C GLY A 116 -1.80 14.49 -6.94
N GLY A 117 -1.45 13.75 -8.00
CA GLY A 117 -1.17 14.31 -9.34
C GLY A 117 0.12 15.13 -9.49
N GLY A 118 0.93 15.24 -8.44
CA GLY A 118 2.17 16.00 -8.43
C GLY A 118 3.42 15.22 -8.84
N ALA A 119 3.33 13.89 -8.96
CA ALA A 119 4.46 13.07 -9.37
C ALA A 119 4.80 13.26 -10.86
N LYS A 120 6.10 13.30 -11.19
CA LYS A 120 6.55 13.46 -12.58
C LYS A 120 6.02 12.30 -13.45
N PRO A 121 5.47 12.57 -14.65
CA PRO A 121 4.96 11.53 -15.54
C PRO A 121 5.96 10.41 -15.81
N GLY A 122 7.23 10.75 -16.06
CA GLY A 122 8.28 9.75 -16.30
C GLY A 122 8.58 8.85 -15.08
N ALA A 123 8.36 9.34 -13.85
CA ALA A 123 8.54 8.54 -12.64
C ALA A 123 7.37 7.57 -12.42
N ILE A 124 6.14 8.01 -12.73
CA ILE A 124 4.94 7.16 -12.73
C ILE A 124 5.08 6.07 -13.79
N GLU A 125 5.49 6.44 -15.01
CA GLU A 125 5.68 5.48 -16.11
C GLU A 125 6.75 4.45 -15.77
N TRP A 126 7.90 4.91 -15.26
CA TRP A 126 8.95 4.01 -14.80
C TRP A 126 8.46 3.03 -13.73
N LEU A 127 7.67 3.50 -12.76
CA LEU A 127 7.13 2.64 -11.70
C LEU A 127 6.14 1.63 -12.26
N ARG A 128 5.25 2.06 -13.18
CA ARG A 128 4.29 1.19 -13.86
C ARG A 128 5.00 0.08 -14.63
N GLU A 129 5.96 0.42 -15.48
CA GLU A 129 6.77 -0.58 -16.21
C GLU A 129 7.51 -1.54 -15.27
N SER A 130 8.01 -1.04 -14.14
CA SER A 130 8.72 -1.85 -13.15
C SER A 130 7.79 -2.88 -12.49
N CYS A 131 6.58 -2.47 -12.12
CA CYS A 131 5.53 -3.36 -11.64
C CYS A 131 5.13 -4.41 -12.70
N GLU A 132 4.92 -4.00 -13.95
CA GLU A 132 4.58 -4.92 -15.04
C GLU A 132 5.68 -5.96 -15.30
N LYS A 133 6.94 -5.53 -15.40
CA LYS A 133 8.09 -6.44 -15.58
C LYS A 133 8.22 -7.42 -14.42
N PHE A 134 8.00 -6.95 -13.18
CA PHE A 134 7.96 -7.83 -12.00
C PHE A 134 6.82 -8.85 -12.10
N ASN A 135 5.61 -8.41 -12.40
CA ASN A 135 4.44 -9.28 -12.47
C ASN A 135 4.57 -10.35 -13.56
N LEU A 136 5.11 -9.98 -14.73
CA LEU A 136 5.41 -10.93 -15.82
C LEU A 136 6.43 -12.00 -15.38
N ARG A 137 7.48 -11.59 -14.65
CA ARG A 137 8.49 -12.51 -14.14
C ARG A 137 7.94 -13.44 -13.06
N GLU A 138 7.13 -12.90 -12.14
CA GLU A 138 6.66 -13.64 -10.97
C GLU A 138 5.44 -14.53 -11.23
N LEU A 139 4.75 -14.35 -12.37
CA LEU A 139 3.56 -15.10 -12.74
C LEU A 139 3.74 -16.62 -12.60
N ASP A 140 4.87 -17.14 -13.09
CA ASP A 140 5.19 -18.57 -13.07
C ASP A 140 6.10 -18.98 -11.92
N VAL A 141 6.67 -18.04 -11.18
CA VAL A 141 7.67 -18.31 -10.12
C VAL A 141 7.02 -18.34 -8.75
N SER A 142 6.40 -17.23 -8.33
CA SER A 142 5.86 -17.07 -6.98
C SER A 142 4.38 -16.72 -6.96
N LYS A 143 3.82 -16.35 -8.12
CA LYS A 143 2.49 -15.75 -8.29
C LYS A 143 2.31 -14.45 -7.49
N ARG A 144 3.41 -13.87 -6.97
CA ARG A 144 3.39 -12.55 -6.35
C ARG A 144 3.11 -11.50 -7.40
N ARG A 145 2.40 -10.45 -7.02
CA ARG A 145 2.18 -9.29 -7.88
C ARG A 145 2.21 -7.98 -7.13
N ILE A 146 2.62 -6.93 -7.83
CA ILE A 146 2.62 -5.55 -7.37
C ILE A 146 1.79 -4.73 -8.36
N ASP A 147 0.69 -4.16 -7.89
CA ASP A 147 -0.20 -3.32 -8.69
C ASP A 147 0.03 -1.84 -8.31
N LEU A 148 0.17 -0.98 -9.32
CA LEU A 148 0.22 0.48 -9.15
C LEU A 148 -1.19 1.04 -9.41
N MET A 149 -1.75 1.75 -8.43
CA MET A 149 -3.09 2.33 -8.52
C MET A 149 -3.10 3.77 -8.03
N ASN A 150 -3.98 4.60 -8.57
CA ASN A 150 -4.49 5.81 -7.91
C ASN A 150 -5.75 5.49 -7.08
N MET A 151 -6.30 6.47 -6.34
CA MET A 151 -7.47 6.23 -5.48
C MET A 151 -8.72 5.86 -6.27
N THR A 152 -8.89 6.37 -7.49
CA THR A 152 -10.04 6.00 -8.34
C THR A 152 -9.97 4.53 -8.73
N GLU A 153 -8.81 4.07 -9.21
CA GLU A 153 -8.54 2.68 -9.55
C GLU A 153 -8.67 1.77 -8.31
N PHE A 154 -8.19 2.22 -7.16
CA PHE A 154 -8.33 1.49 -5.90
C PHE A 154 -9.79 1.30 -5.49
N VAL A 155 -10.64 2.33 -5.59
CA VAL A 155 -12.09 2.20 -5.29
C VAL A 155 -12.77 1.24 -6.27
N GLN A 156 -12.39 1.27 -7.55
CA GLN A 156 -12.90 0.30 -8.53
C GLN A 156 -12.48 -1.12 -8.16
N TRP A 157 -11.21 -1.32 -7.77
CA TRP A 157 -10.69 -2.59 -7.30
C TRP A 157 -11.46 -3.09 -6.06
N VAL A 158 -11.60 -2.26 -5.02
CA VAL A 158 -12.37 -2.58 -3.81
C VAL A 158 -13.81 -3.00 -4.16
N ASN A 159 -14.49 -2.29 -5.05
CA ASN A 159 -15.86 -2.62 -5.44
C ASN A 159 -16.00 -3.88 -6.30
N SER A 160 -14.98 -4.21 -7.09
CA SER A 160 -14.98 -5.40 -7.94
C SER A 160 -14.64 -6.68 -7.16
N VAL A 161 -13.70 -6.59 -6.20
CA VAL A 161 -13.25 -7.71 -5.37
C VAL A 161 -14.24 -8.00 -4.25
N PHE A 162 -14.70 -6.97 -3.53
CA PHE A 162 -15.56 -7.12 -2.36
C PHE A 162 -17.01 -6.78 -2.71
N LYS A 163 -17.76 -7.83 -3.08
CA LYS A 163 -19.19 -7.80 -3.38
C LYS A 163 -20.02 -8.25 -2.19
#